data_AF-A0A2V2MYM6-F1
#
_entry.id   AF-A0A2V2MYM6-F1
#
_cell.length_a   1.000
_cell.length_b   1.000
_cell.length_c   1.000
_cell.angle_alpha   90.00
_cell.angle_beta   90.00
_cell.angle_gamma   90.00
#
_symmetry.space_group_name_H-M   'P 1'
#
loop_
_entity.id
_entity.type
_entity.pdbx_description
1 polymer ?
#
loop_
_entity_poly.entity_id
_entity_poly.type
_entity_poly.pdbx_seq_one_letter_code
_entity_poly.pdbx_strand_id
1 'polypeptide(L)'
;MINASPIGSKLIGCKNPFTSRKIVVLDGCSDWCGRKKVQDLGFDPDIHLIATENGIIKKVMEDPLFNEIEHLITVVRDKLR
;
A
#
# COMPACT_ATOMS: atom_id res chain seq x y z
N MET A 1 -28.38 6.16 7.29
CA MET A 1 -27.91 6.46 8.65
C MET A 1 -26.63 5.66 8.86
N ILE A 2 -25.47 6.32 8.81
CA ILE A 2 -24.19 5.65 9.08
C ILE A 2 -24.02 5.61 10.60
N ASN A 3 -24.07 4.42 11.19
CA ASN A 3 -23.77 4.23 12.61
C ASN A 3 -22.27 4.38 12.82
N ALA A 4 -21.84 5.54 13.31
CA ALA A 4 -20.55 5.68 13.95
C ALA A 4 -20.63 4.97 15.30
N SER A 5 -19.94 3.83 15.43
CA SER A 5 -19.75 3.16 16.72
C SER A 5 -18.63 3.85 17.50
N PRO A 6 -18.79 4.09 18.82
CA PRO A 6 -17.85 4.86 19.61
C PRO A 6 -16.62 4.01 19.98
N ILE A 7 -15.45 4.66 19.93
CA ILE A 7 -14.28 4.47 20.80
C ILE A 7 -13.97 3.03 21.23
N GLY A 8 -12.92 2.45 20.65
CA GLY A 8 -12.20 1.35 21.28
C GLY A 8 -12.59 -0.05 20.83
N SER A 9 -12.45 -0.36 19.54
CA SER A 9 -12.09 -1.72 19.13
C SER A 9 -11.24 -1.65 17.87
N LYS A 10 -10.11 -2.33 17.92
CA LYS A 10 -9.19 -2.62 16.83
C LYS A 10 -10.01 -2.99 15.59
N LEU A 11 -10.12 -2.08 14.61
CA LEU A 11 -10.70 -2.39 13.31
C LEU A 11 -9.71 -3.28 12.54
N ILE A 12 -9.62 -4.54 12.97
CA ILE A 12 -8.94 -5.58 12.20
C ILE A 12 -9.81 -5.80 10.96
N GLY A 13 -9.35 -5.30 9.82
CA GLY A 13 -9.88 -5.70 8.51
C GLY A 13 -11.11 -4.94 8.02
N CYS A 14 -11.13 -3.61 8.12
CA CYS A 14 -12.06 -2.83 7.30
C CYS A 14 -11.66 -2.96 5.83
N LYS A 15 -12.35 -3.85 5.10
CA LYS A 15 -12.18 -3.99 3.65
C LYS A 15 -12.40 -2.65 2.94
N ASN A 16 -11.69 -2.45 1.84
CA ASN A 16 -11.89 -1.28 0.97
C ASN A 16 -13.39 -1.05 0.68
N PRO A 17 -13.96 0.12 1.05
CA PRO A 17 -15.39 0.42 0.88
C PRO A 17 -15.75 0.77 -0.58
N PHE A 18 -14.76 1.00 -1.45
CA PHE A 18 -14.99 1.32 -2.85
C PHE A 18 -15.14 0.03 -3.66
N THR A 19 -16.37 -0.45 -3.83
CA THR A 19 -16.64 -1.71 -4.55
C THR A 19 -16.23 -1.71 -6.04
N SER A 20 -15.96 -0.53 -6.63
CA SER A 20 -15.56 -0.36 -8.03
C SER A 20 -14.11 0.11 -8.23
N ARG A 21 -13.32 0.27 -7.16
CA ARG A 21 -11.92 0.73 -7.25
C ARG A 21 -11.04 -0.10 -6.33
N LYS A 22 -9.81 -0.41 -6.75
CA LYS A 22 -8.79 -1.05 -5.90
C LYS A 22 -7.93 0.01 -5.22
N ILE A 23 -7.65 -0.14 -3.92
CA ILE A 23 -6.62 0.61 -3.20
C ILE A 23 -5.31 -0.15 -3.33
N VAL A 24 -4.31 0.50 -3.92
CA VAL A 24 -2.94 -0.04 -4.01
C VAL A 24 -2.03 0.77 -3.11
N VAL A 25 -1.28 0.09 -2.26
CA VAL A 25 -0.22 0.68 -1.44
C VAL A 25 1.12 0.17 -1.94
N LEU A 26 2.03 1.11 -2.21
CA LEU A 26 3.42 0.84 -2.52
C LEU A 26 4.29 1.43 -1.42
N ASP A 27 4.92 0.56 -0.64
CA ASP A 27 5.87 0.92 0.40
C ASP A 27 7.30 0.76 -0.10
N GLY A 28 8.20 1.63 0.35
CA GLY A 28 9.62 1.54 -0.01
C GLY A 28 10.37 0.43 0.74
N CYS A 29 9.89 0.00 1.90
CA CYS A 29 10.54 -0.99 2.76
C CYS A 29 9.54 -1.64 3.73
N SER A 30 10.00 -2.61 4.52
CA SER A 30 9.18 -3.35 5.49
C SER A 30 8.70 -2.54 6.70
N ASP A 31 9.00 -1.24 6.76
CA ASP A 31 8.44 -0.33 7.77
C ASP A 31 6.95 -0.04 7.55
N TRP A 32 6.44 -0.30 6.34
CA TRP A 32 5.03 -0.24 5.95
C TRP A 32 4.33 1.09 6.26
N CYS A 33 5.05 2.20 6.12
CA CYS A 33 4.56 3.55 6.45
C CYS A 33 3.28 3.92 5.68
N GLY A 34 3.18 3.55 4.40
CA GLY A 34 2.02 3.75 3.55
C GLY A 34 0.84 2.89 3.97
N ARG A 35 1.06 1.59 4.20
CA ARG A 35 -0.02 0.68 4.65
C ARG A 35 -0.60 1.13 5.98
N LYS A 36 0.25 1.47 6.94
CA LYS A 36 -0.19 1.95 8.27
C LYS A 36 -1.11 3.16 8.15
N LYS A 37 -0.75 4.16 7.32
CA LYS A 37 -1.60 5.33 7.08
C LYS A 37 -2.95 4.98 6.46
N VAL A 38 -3.01 4.03 5.52
CA VAL A 38 -4.27 3.56 4.93
C VAL A 38 -5.14 2.86 5.97
N GLN A 39 -4.51 2.07 6.85
CA GLN A 39 -5.18 1.41 7.96
C GLN A 39 -5.68 2.39 9.02
N ASP A 40 -4.93 3.46 9.31
CA ASP A 40 -5.36 4.54 10.22
C ASP A 40 -6.60 5.28 9.69
N LEU A 41 -6.80 5.32 8.37
CA LEU A 41 -8.01 5.82 7.73
C LEU A 41 -9.17 4.80 7.75
N GLY A 42 -8.96 3.62 8.33
CA GLY A 42 -9.95 2.56 8.41
C GLY A 42 -10.11 1.75 7.11
N PHE A 43 -9.07 1.66 6.29
CA PHE A 43 -9.09 0.85 5.06
C PHE A 43 -7.96 -0.20 5.07
N ASP A 44 -8.21 -1.37 4.49
CA ASP A 44 -7.17 -2.33 4.13
C ASP A 44 -6.93 -2.25 2.61
N PRO A 45 -5.67 -2.15 2.16
CA PRO A 45 -5.37 -2.11 0.73
C PRO A 45 -5.69 -3.46 0.06
N ASP A 46 -6.26 -3.41 -1.14
CA ASP A 46 -6.48 -4.61 -1.96
C ASP A 46 -5.17 -5.21 -2.45
N ILE A 47 -4.18 -4.35 -2.69
CA ILE A 47 -2.84 -4.73 -3.15
C ILE A 47 -1.81 -3.96 -2.31
N HIS A 48 -0.88 -4.68 -1.70
CA HIS A 48 0.25 -4.11 -0.97
C HIS A 48 1.55 -4.62 -1.58
N LEU A 49 2.42 -3.70 -2.00
CA LEU A 49 3.72 -3.97 -2.59
C LEU A 49 4.80 -3.28 -1.79
N ILE A 50 5.95 -3.94 -1.69
CA ILE A 50 7.14 -3.41 -1.02
C ILE A 50 8.27 -3.38 -2.05
N ALA A 51 8.75 -2.19 -2.39
CA ALA A 51 9.74 -1.98 -3.45
C ALA A 51 11.00 -2.84 -3.23
N THR A 52 11.50 -2.91 -2.00
CA THR A 52 12.69 -3.70 -1.65
C THR A 52 12.50 -5.21 -1.76
N GLU A 53 11.27 -5.71 -1.66
CA GLU A 53 10.97 -7.13 -1.90
C GLU A 53 10.93 -7.47 -3.39
N ASN A 54 10.86 -6.44 -4.25
CA ASN A 54 10.87 -6.56 -5.70
C ASN A 54 12.23 -6.13 -6.29
N GLY A 55 13.31 -6.34 -5.53
CA GLY A 55 14.69 -6.15 -6.01
C GLY A 55 15.18 -4.70 -6.08
N ILE A 56 14.39 -3.72 -5.61
CA ILE A 56 14.81 -2.31 -5.58
C ILE A 56 15.61 -2.05 -4.32
N ILE A 57 16.83 -1.53 -4.47
CA ILE A 57 17.67 -1.25 -3.30
C ILE A 57 17.37 0.17 -2.81
N LYS A 58 16.82 0.28 -1.60
CA LYS A 58 16.64 1.58 -0.96
C LYS A 58 18.00 2.14 -0.57
N LYS A 59 18.51 3.09 -1.36
CA LYS A 59 19.72 3.85 -1.05
C LYS A 59 19.32 5.14 -0.34
N VAL A 60 20.04 5.49 0.72
CA VAL A 60 19.68 6.60 1.62
C VAL A 60 19.89 7.98 0.96
N MET A 61 20.85 8.08 0.04
CA MET A 61 21.32 9.35 -0.53
C MET A 61 21.28 9.38 -2.07
N GLU A 62 20.68 8.38 -2.69
CA GLU A 62 20.59 8.26 -4.14
C GLU A 62 19.13 8.13 -4.55
N ASP A 63 18.75 8.82 -5.61
CA ASP A 63 17.46 8.64 -6.24
C ASP A 63 17.36 7.24 -6.89
N PRO A 64 16.15 6.65 -6.95
CA PRO A 64 15.93 5.42 -7.69
C PRO A 64 16.32 5.57 -9.16
N LEU A 65 16.95 4.54 -9.73
CA LEU A 65 17.31 4.52 -11.14
C LEU A 65 16.07 4.32 -12.01
N PHE A 66 16.12 4.82 -13.24
CA PHE A 66 15.00 4.68 -14.19
C PHE A 66 14.58 3.22 -14.41
N ASN A 67 15.53 2.30 -14.52
CA ASN A 67 15.24 0.86 -14.68
C ASN A 67 14.58 0.24 -13.44
N GLU A 68 14.90 0.72 -12.24
CA GLU A 68 14.22 0.30 -11.00
C GLU A 68 12.77 0.77 -10.98
N ILE A 69 12.51 2.00 -11.45
CA ILE A 69 11.17 2.56 -11.59
C ILE A 69 10.36 1.75 -12.63
N GLU A 70 10.92 1.48 -13.81
CA GLU A 70 10.25 0.68 -14.85
C GLU A 70 9.96 -0.76 -14.40
N HIS A 71 10.89 -1.37 -13.66
CA HIS A 71 10.67 -2.68 -13.06
C HIS A 71 9.47 -2.65 -12.10
N LEU A 72 9.42 -1.66 -11.21
CA LEU A 72 8.34 -1.51 -10.25
C LEU A 72 6.98 -1.29 -10.93
N ILE A 73 6.96 -0.46 -11.97
CA ILE A 73 5.75 -0.19 -12.76
C ILE A 73 5.23 -1.49 -13.38
N THR A 74 6.11 -2.35 -13.88
CA THR A 74 5.74 -3.65 -14.44
C THR A 74 5.09 -4.54 -13.38
N VAL A 75 5.70 -4.65 -12.20
CA VAL A 75 5.14 -5.40 -11.07
C VAL A 75 3.77 -4.87 -10.65
N VAL A 76 3.63 -3.54 -10.54
CA VAL A 76 2.36 -2.88 -10.18
C VAL A 76 1.28 -3.20 -11.21
N ARG A 77 1.60 -3.10 -12.52
CA ARG A 77 0.66 -3.41 -13.60
C ARG A 77 0.22 -4.87 -13.59
N ASP A 78 1.14 -5.80 -13.35
CA ASP A 78 0.81 -7.23 -13.30
C ASP A 78 -0.08 -7.58 -12.12
N LYS A 79 0.02 -6.86 -11.01
CA LYS A 79 -0.86 -7.03 -9.84
C LYS A 79 -2.23 -6.37 -10.00
N LEU A 80 -2.34 -5.37 -10.87
CA LEU A 80 -3.58 -4.63 -11.12
C LEU A 80 -4.54 -5.36 -12.07
N ARG A 81 -4.01 -6.17 -12.99
CA ARG A 81 -4.77 -7.05 -13.90
C ARG A 81 -5.68 -8.01 -13.13
#